data_AF-A0A954E104-F1
#
_entry.id   AF-A0A954E104-F1
#
_cell.length_a   1.000
_cell.length_b   1.000
_cell.length_c   1.000
_cell.angle_alpha   90.00
_cell.angle_beta   90.00
_cell.angle_gamma   90.00
#
_symmetry.space_group_name_H-M   'P 1'
#
loop_
_entity.id
_entity.type
_entity.pdbx_description
1 polymer ?
#
loop_
_entity_poly.entity_id
_entity_poly.type
_entity_poly.pdbx_seq_one_letter_code
_entity_poly.pdbx_strand_id
1 'polypeptide(L)'
;LSEARLERPVMIGVVQGEGNEMATDQAHRTATNRELRVAFACWVIPLVVGLAAFGGWLAFGLERWSDLGMIAIAVGLALFVLGFVFLLISIRRDRLRGGAPSRRVRPLALICAGLLISNFPIALAMAAFVIHTETRYTVVVRNQSQQTFDEVQVVGGGIHSAQLTLLPGGTNRFEVWPKQDGALELELRSAAREESVVVEGYVTNLLGGDALVTIRADGSVGVEHPKD
;
A
#
# COMPACT_ATOMS: atom_id res chain seq x y z
N LEU A 1 -87.26 -51.00 -0.23
CA LEU A 1 -86.41 -50.55 0.88
C LEU A 1 -84.98 -50.87 0.47
N SER A 2 -84.31 -49.87 -0.09
CA SER A 2 -83.03 -49.98 -0.80
C SER A 2 -81.90 -49.54 0.14
N GLU A 3 -80.93 -50.41 0.37
CA GLU A 3 -79.71 -50.11 1.15
C GLU A 3 -78.81 -49.12 0.37
N ALA A 4 -78.49 -48.00 1.01
CA ALA A 4 -77.53 -47.02 0.52
C ALA A 4 -76.13 -47.37 1.04
N ARG A 5 -75.26 -47.82 0.13
CA ARG A 5 -73.86 -48.15 0.37
C ARG A 5 -73.02 -46.86 0.30
N LEU A 6 -72.49 -46.42 1.43
CA LEU A 6 -71.53 -45.32 1.55
C LEU A 6 -70.16 -45.76 1.02
N GLU A 7 -69.77 -45.27 -0.16
CA GLU A 7 -68.38 -45.34 -0.63
C GLU A 7 -67.62 -44.10 -0.18
N ARG A 8 -66.60 -44.31 0.67
CA ARG A 8 -65.63 -43.27 1.05
C ARG A 8 -64.51 -43.22 0.02
N PRO A 9 -64.14 -42.04 -0.53
CA PRO A 9 -62.95 -41.91 -1.35
C PRO A 9 -61.69 -42.02 -0.49
N VAL A 10 -60.80 -42.91 -0.91
CA VAL A 10 -59.46 -43.11 -0.35
C VAL A 10 -58.57 -41.93 -0.79
N MET A 11 -58.16 -41.10 0.17
CA MET A 11 -57.12 -40.09 -0.02
C MET A 11 -55.76 -40.79 -0.10
N ILE A 12 -55.27 -41.03 -1.32
CA ILE A 12 -53.91 -41.50 -1.58
C ILE A 12 -52.96 -40.31 -1.38
N GLY A 13 -52.03 -40.46 -0.45
CA GLY A 13 -51.09 -39.43 -0.02
C GLY A 13 -50.14 -38.97 -1.12
N VAL A 14 -49.99 -37.65 -1.22
CA VAL A 14 -48.87 -36.97 -1.88
C VAL A 14 -47.96 -36.46 -0.76
N VAL A 15 -47.09 -37.33 -0.23
CA VAL A 15 -46.00 -36.97 0.69
C VAL A 15 -44.71 -37.46 0.06
N GLN A 16 -44.28 -36.79 -1.02
CA GLN A 16 -43.03 -37.15 -1.71
C GLN A 16 -42.29 -35.95 -2.31
N GLY A 17 -42.54 -34.73 -1.81
CA GLY A 17 -41.89 -33.48 -2.27
C GLY A 17 -40.93 -32.82 -1.28
N GLU A 18 -41.23 -32.85 0.03
CA GLU A 18 -40.51 -32.01 1.01
C GLU A 18 -39.08 -32.47 1.32
N GLY A 19 -38.79 -33.78 1.21
CA GLY A 19 -37.45 -34.32 1.49
C GLY A 19 -36.40 -33.94 0.44
N ASN A 20 -36.82 -33.72 -0.82
CA ASN A 20 -35.89 -33.41 -1.91
C ASN A 20 -35.54 -31.92 -1.97
N GLU A 21 -36.47 -31.05 -1.55
CA GLU A 21 -36.23 -29.60 -1.44
C GLU A 21 -35.30 -29.24 -0.27
N MET A 22 -35.40 -29.97 0.86
CA MET A 22 -34.54 -29.73 2.02
C MET A 22 -33.07 -30.11 1.76
N ALA A 23 -32.84 -31.23 1.05
CA ALA A 23 -31.50 -31.69 0.68
C ALA A 23 -30.81 -30.76 -0.34
N THR A 24 -31.58 -30.20 -1.28
CA THR A 24 -31.06 -29.23 -2.26
C THR A 24 -30.72 -27.89 -1.62
N ASP A 25 -31.53 -27.36 -0.70
CA ASP A 25 -31.22 -26.12 0.03
C ASP A 25 -29.94 -26.26 0.91
N GLN A 26 -29.76 -27.42 1.56
CA GLN A 26 -28.57 -27.66 2.40
C GLN A 26 -27.27 -27.81 1.59
N ALA A 27 -27.31 -28.49 0.44
CA ALA A 27 -26.20 -28.57 -0.50
C ALA A 27 -25.86 -27.19 -1.12
N HIS A 28 -26.85 -26.31 -1.27
CA HIS A 28 -26.62 -24.95 -1.77
C HIS A 28 -25.94 -24.04 -0.75
N ARG A 29 -26.39 -24.05 0.51
CA ARG A 29 -25.77 -23.26 1.58
C ARG A 29 -24.30 -23.64 1.79
N THR A 30 -23.96 -24.91 1.65
CA THR A 30 -22.57 -25.38 1.81
C THR A 30 -21.67 -24.94 0.65
N ALA A 31 -22.15 -24.96 -0.61
CA ALA A 31 -21.39 -24.51 -1.77
C ALA A 31 -21.11 -23.00 -1.75
N THR A 32 -22.13 -22.17 -1.48
CA THR A 32 -21.97 -20.71 -1.38
C THR A 32 -21.02 -20.32 -0.24
N ASN A 33 -21.07 -21.03 0.89
CA ASN A 33 -20.12 -20.82 1.99
C ASN A 33 -18.67 -21.16 1.61
N ARG A 34 -18.43 -22.16 0.75
CA ARG A 34 -17.08 -22.52 0.31
C ARG A 34 -16.49 -21.46 -0.64
N GLU A 35 -17.27 -20.99 -1.61
CA GLU A 35 -16.85 -19.96 -2.57
C GLU A 35 -16.51 -18.64 -1.84
N LEU A 36 -17.33 -18.24 -0.88
CA LEU A 36 -17.09 -17.05 -0.06
C LEU A 36 -15.85 -17.18 0.85
N ARG A 37 -15.59 -18.37 1.40
CA ARG A 37 -14.36 -18.63 2.18
C ARG A 37 -13.11 -18.51 1.31
N VAL A 38 -13.16 -19.00 0.07
CA VAL A 38 -12.05 -18.85 -0.88
C VAL A 38 -11.86 -17.38 -1.25
N ALA A 39 -12.93 -16.65 -1.54
CA ALA A 39 -12.85 -15.21 -1.83
C ALA A 39 -12.26 -14.43 -0.63
N PHE A 40 -12.64 -14.77 0.60
CA PHE A 40 -12.08 -14.17 1.81
C PHE A 40 -10.61 -14.54 2.02
N ALA A 41 -10.22 -15.79 1.75
CA ALA A 41 -8.82 -16.21 1.80
C ALA A 41 -7.96 -15.45 0.77
N CYS A 42 -8.47 -15.27 -0.45
CA CYS A 42 -7.83 -14.47 -1.50
C CYS A 42 -7.69 -12.99 -1.13
N TRP A 43 -8.53 -12.47 -0.22
CA TRP A 43 -8.38 -11.13 0.31
C TRP A 43 -7.33 -11.06 1.43
N VAL A 44 -7.45 -11.93 2.45
CA VAL A 44 -6.66 -11.82 3.69
C VAL A 44 -5.21 -12.23 3.50
N ILE A 45 -4.93 -13.24 2.67
CA ILE A 45 -3.57 -13.77 2.49
C ILE A 45 -2.65 -12.71 1.88
N PRO A 46 -2.98 -12.07 0.73
CA PRO A 46 -2.15 -11.00 0.19
C PRO A 46 -1.94 -9.84 1.16
N LEU A 47 -2.99 -9.47 1.89
CA LEU A 47 -2.94 -8.36 2.83
C LEU A 47 -1.97 -8.63 3.97
N VAL A 48 -2.10 -9.79 4.63
CA VAL A 48 -1.22 -10.19 5.74
C VAL A 48 0.22 -10.33 5.28
N VAL A 49 0.43 -10.99 4.13
CA VAL A 49 1.78 -11.17 3.58
C VAL A 49 2.41 -9.81 3.21
N GLY A 50 1.66 -8.93 2.55
CA GLY A 50 2.13 -7.59 2.18
C GLY A 50 2.46 -6.73 3.40
N LEU A 51 1.58 -6.71 4.41
CA LEU A 51 1.81 -5.99 5.66
C LEU A 51 3.01 -6.55 6.44
N ALA A 52 3.21 -7.87 6.46
CA ALA A 52 4.36 -8.50 7.10
C ALA A 52 5.67 -8.15 6.38
N ALA A 53 5.68 -8.19 5.04
CA ALA A 53 6.84 -7.81 4.24
C ALA A 53 7.22 -6.33 4.45
N PHE A 54 6.23 -5.44 4.44
CA PHE A 54 6.44 -4.00 4.69
C PHE A 54 6.88 -3.70 6.13
N GLY A 55 6.27 -4.35 7.13
CA GLY A 55 6.69 -4.24 8.52
C GLY A 55 8.12 -4.76 8.74
N GLY A 56 8.48 -5.86 8.07
CA GLY A 56 9.84 -6.38 8.05
C GLY A 56 10.83 -5.40 7.43
N TRP A 57 10.48 -4.80 6.28
CA TRP A 57 11.28 -3.76 5.66
C TRP A 57 11.48 -2.55 6.59
N LEU A 58 10.42 -2.05 7.23
CA LEU A 58 10.49 -0.95 8.20
C LEU A 58 11.39 -1.27 9.41
N ALA A 59 11.36 -2.51 9.91
CA ALA A 59 12.09 -2.90 11.09
C ALA A 59 13.58 -3.14 10.83
N PHE A 60 13.94 -3.68 9.66
CA PHE A 60 15.30 -4.16 9.40
C PHE A 60 16.05 -3.39 8.31
N GLY A 61 15.36 -2.65 7.44
CA GLY A 61 15.98 -1.84 6.39
C GLY A 61 16.83 -2.63 5.38
N LEU A 62 16.67 -3.95 5.29
CA LEU A 62 17.45 -4.78 4.37
C LEU A 62 16.85 -4.74 2.96
N GLU A 63 17.70 -4.54 1.95
CA GLU A 63 17.33 -4.52 0.52
C GLU A 63 16.52 -5.75 0.10
N ARG A 64 16.80 -6.93 0.68
CA ARG A 64 16.10 -8.19 0.41
C ARG A 64 14.59 -8.15 0.71
N TRP A 65 14.12 -7.25 1.58
CA TRP A 65 12.69 -7.09 1.83
C TRP A 65 11.97 -6.37 0.69
N SER A 66 12.67 -5.55 -0.10
CA SER A 66 12.12 -4.89 -1.28
C SER A 66 11.73 -5.91 -2.35
N ASP A 67 12.60 -6.89 -2.61
CA ASP A 67 12.34 -8.01 -3.53
C ASP A 67 11.10 -8.81 -3.12
N LEU A 68 10.97 -9.09 -1.82
CA LEU A 68 9.81 -9.79 -1.27
C LEU A 68 8.51 -8.99 -1.45
N GLY A 69 8.59 -7.66 -1.31
CA GLY A 69 7.50 -6.73 -1.59
C GLY A 69 7.02 -6.81 -3.04
N MET A 70 7.95 -6.82 -4.01
CA MET A 70 7.61 -6.96 -5.43
C MET A 70 6.91 -8.30 -5.73
N ILE A 71 7.42 -9.40 -5.18
CA ILE A 71 6.78 -10.71 -5.32
C ILE A 71 5.38 -10.71 -4.69
N ALA A 72 5.23 -10.09 -3.51
CA ALA A 72 3.93 -9.99 -2.82
C ALA A 72 2.89 -9.22 -3.65
N ILE A 73 3.29 -8.15 -4.35
CA ILE A 73 2.41 -7.41 -5.27
C ILE A 73 1.94 -8.31 -6.42
N ALA A 74 2.87 -9.04 -7.08
CA ALA A 74 2.53 -9.91 -8.19
C ALA A 74 1.59 -11.05 -7.78
N VAL A 75 1.90 -11.73 -6.67
CA VAL A 75 1.06 -12.80 -6.11
C VAL A 75 -0.30 -12.25 -5.65
N GLY A 76 -0.31 -11.08 -5.01
CA GLY A 76 -1.53 -10.41 -4.57
C GLY A 76 -2.46 -10.06 -5.74
N LEU A 77 -1.91 -9.59 -6.86
CA LEU A 77 -2.69 -9.31 -8.07
C LEU A 77 -3.31 -10.58 -8.67
N ALA A 78 -2.55 -11.68 -8.73
CA ALA A 78 -3.07 -12.96 -9.21
C ALA A 78 -4.21 -13.48 -8.31
N LEU A 79 -4.06 -13.38 -6.99
CA LEU A 79 -5.09 -13.77 -6.02
C LEU A 79 -6.32 -12.86 -6.08
N PHE A 80 -6.15 -11.56 -6.34
CA PHE A 80 -7.24 -10.63 -6.58
C PHE A 80 -8.07 -11.06 -7.80
N VAL A 81 -7.43 -11.33 -8.95
CA VAL A 81 -8.13 -11.77 -10.16
C VAL A 81 -8.89 -13.08 -9.90
N LEU A 82 -8.25 -14.05 -9.25
CA LEU A 82 -8.89 -15.32 -8.91
C LEU A 82 -10.11 -15.12 -8.00
N GLY A 83 -9.96 -14.34 -6.92
CA GLY A 83 -11.05 -14.02 -5.99
C GLY A 83 -12.22 -13.31 -6.68
N PHE A 84 -11.92 -12.38 -7.58
CA PHE A 84 -12.92 -11.65 -8.36
C PHE A 84 -13.69 -12.59 -9.32
N VAL A 85 -13.00 -13.50 -10.00
CA VAL A 85 -13.63 -14.51 -10.86
C VAL A 85 -14.57 -15.41 -10.05
N PHE A 86 -14.14 -15.91 -8.89
CA PHE A 86 -15.00 -16.71 -8.02
C PHE A 86 -16.23 -15.95 -7.53
N LEU A 87 -16.06 -14.67 -7.16
CA LEU A 87 -17.18 -13.82 -6.78
C LEU A 87 -18.19 -13.63 -7.92
N LEU A 88 -17.71 -13.41 -9.15
CA LEU A 88 -18.57 -13.29 -10.33
C LEU A 88 -19.32 -14.59 -10.64
N ILE A 89 -18.65 -15.74 -10.52
CA ILE A 89 -19.27 -17.06 -10.70
C ILE A 89 -20.38 -17.24 -9.68
N SER A 90 -20.14 -16.91 -8.41
CA SER A 90 -21.14 -17.01 -7.34
C SER A 90 -22.38 -16.14 -7.62
N ILE A 91 -22.17 -14.87 -8.01
CA ILE A 91 -23.26 -13.95 -8.37
C ILE A 91 -24.03 -14.43 -9.60
N ARG A 92 -23.34 -14.92 -10.65
CA ARG A 92 -23.99 -15.43 -11.87
C ARG A 92 -24.80 -16.69 -11.58
N ARG A 93 -24.27 -17.61 -10.77
CA ARG A 93 -24.94 -18.85 -10.39
C ARG A 93 -26.22 -18.58 -9.61
N ASP A 94 -26.21 -17.59 -8.73
CA ASP A 94 -27.43 -17.16 -8.02
C ASP A 94 -28.46 -16.52 -8.96
N ARG A 95 -28.03 -15.72 -9.95
CA ARG A 95 -28.94 -15.10 -10.94
C ARG A 95 -29.58 -16.11 -11.89
N LEU A 96 -28.81 -17.07 -12.40
CA LEU A 96 -29.29 -18.06 -13.37
C LEU A 96 -30.30 -19.04 -12.78
N ARG A 97 -30.34 -19.19 -11.45
CA ARG A 97 -31.22 -20.15 -10.76
C ARG A 97 -32.63 -19.62 -10.50
N GLY A 98 -32.98 -18.41 -10.96
CA GLY A 98 -34.35 -17.89 -10.98
C GLY A 98 -35.00 -17.61 -9.62
N GLY A 99 -34.43 -18.10 -8.51
CA GLY A 99 -34.85 -17.74 -7.16
C GLY A 99 -34.48 -16.28 -6.88
N ALA A 100 -35.42 -15.51 -6.31
CA ALA A 100 -35.11 -14.19 -5.80
C ALA A 100 -33.85 -14.29 -4.92
N PRO A 101 -32.77 -13.54 -5.20
CA PRO A 101 -31.54 -13.66 -4.43
C PRO A 101 -31.91 -13.45 -2.97
N SER A 102 -31.60 -14.45 -2.13
CA SER A 102 -31.89 -14.36 -0.71
C SER A 102 -31.35 -13.01 -0.23
N ARG A 103 -32.18 -12.20 0.45
CA ARG A 103 -31.83 -10.85 0.90
C ARG A 103 -30.48 -10.80 1.67
N ARG A 104 -29.98 -11.96 2.12
CA ARG A 104 -28.72 -12.13 2.86
C ARG A 104 -27.49 -12.37 1.98
N VAL A 105 -27.59 -12.91 0.77
CA VAL A 105 -26.40 -13.23 -0.06
C VAL A 105 -25.85 -11.99 -0.79
N ARG A 106 -26.73 -11.10 -1.25
CA ARG A 106 -26.34 -9.82 -1.86
C ARG A 106 -25.43 -8.94 -0.98
N PRO A 107 -25.78 -8.62 0.28
CA PRO A 107 -24.90 -7.79 1.11
C PRO A 107 -23.57 -8.47 1.38
N LEU A 108 -23.54 -9.80 1.53
CA LEU A 108 -22.30 -10.54 1.78
C LEU A 108 -21.37 -10.51 0.57
N ALA A 109 -21.89 -10.70 -0.65
CA ALA A 109 -21.12 -10.57 -1.88
C ALA A 109 -20.58 -9.14 -2.07
N LEU A 110 -21.36 -8.12 -1.71
CA LEU A 110 -20.91 -6.72 -1.74
C LEU A 110 -19.81 -6.45 -0.71
N ILE A 111 -19.92 -7.01 0.51
CA ILE A 111 -18.87 -6.94 1.53
C ILE A 111 -17.59 -7.59 1.01
N CYS A 112 -17.68 -8.81 0.45
CA CYS A 112 -16.52 -9.48 -0.13
C CYS A 112 -15.89 -8.70 -1.28
N ALA A 113 -16.70 -8.10 -2.16
CA ALA A 113 -16.21 -7.21 -3.23
C ALA A 113 -15.47 -6.01 -2.65
N GLY A 114 -16.07 -5.35 -1.64
CA GLY A 114 -15.49 -4.18 -0.97
C GLY A 114 -14.17 -4.51 -0.28
N LEU A 115 -14.10 -5.66 0.39
CA LEU A 115 -12.85 -6.17 0.97
C LEU A 115 -11.80 -6.43 -0.11
N LEU A 116 -12.16 -7.13 -1.19
CA LEU A 116 -11.22 -7.42 -2.27
C LEU A 116 -10.63 -6.13 -2.89
N ILE A 117 -11.46 -5.10 -3.05
CA ILE A 117 -11.05 -3.79 -3.57
C ILE A 117 -10.22 -3.02 -2.55
N SER A 118 -10.44 -3.17 -1.25
CA SER A 118 -9.69 -2.42 -0.22
C SER A 118 -8.20 -2.75 -0.17
N ASN A 119 -7.77 -3.88 -0.75
CA ASN A 119 -6.34 -4.18 -0.89
C ASN A 119 -5.60 -3.16 -1.77
N PHE A 120 -6.26 -2.54 -2.76
CA PHE A 120 -5.62 -1.52 -3.62
C PHE A 120 -5.26 -0.22 -2.91
N PRO A 121 -6.17 0.47 -2.19
CA PRO A 121 -5.81 1.69 -1.48
C PRO A 121 -4.77 1.41 -0.38
N ILE A 122 -4.80 0.23 0.26
CA ILE A 122 -3.77 -0.15 1.24
C ILE A 122 -2.42 -0.32 0.55
N ALA A 123 -2.35 -1.08 -0.55
CA ALA A 123 -1.12 -1.25 -1.32
C ALA A 123 -0.59 0.08 -1.86
N LEU A 124 -1.47 0.96 -2.35
CA LEU A 124 -1.12 2.29 -2.82
C LEU A 124 -0.55 3.16 -1.70
N ALA A 125 -1.17 3.16 -0.52
CA ALA A 125 -0.68 3.90 0.64
C ALA A 125 0.71 3.42 1.08
N MET A 126 0.93 2.10 1.08
CA MET A 126 2.24 1.51 1.39
C MET A 126 3.28 1.88 0.34
N ALA A 127 2.95 1.77 -0.95
CA ALA A 127 3.86 2.16 -2.04
C ALA A 127 4.21 3.65 -1.97
N ALA A 128 3.22 4.52 -1.75
CA ALA A 128 3.44 5.96 -1.58
C ALA A 128 4.36 6.25 -0.37
N PHE A 129 4.20 5.50 0.72
CA PHE A 129 5.07 5.64 1.90
C PHE A 129 6.52 5.23 1.60
N VAL A 130 6.73 4.09 0.93
CA VAL A 130 8.07 3.63 0.53
C VAL A 130 8.71 4.65 -0.39
N ILE A 131 7.99 5.08 -1.44
CA ILE A 131 8.47 6.11 -2.36
C ILE A 131 8.84 7.37 -1.59
N HIS A 132 7.97 7.90 -0.74
CA HIS A 132 8.28 9.09 0.03
C HIS A 132 9.53 8.94 0.92
N THR A 133 9.77 7.75 1.47
CA THR A 133 10.93 7.46 2.33
C THR A 133 12.23 7.33 1.54
N GLU A 134 12.21 6.57 0.43
CA GLU A 134 13.38 6.27 -0.41
C GLU A 134 13.78 7.45 -1.30
N THR A 135 12.83 8.32 -1.66
CA THR A 135 13.07 9.49 -2.53
C THR A 135 13.52 10.72 -1.76
N ARG A 136 13.71 10.59 -0.44
CA ARG A 136 14.24 11.65 0.40
C ARG A 136 15.73 11.82 0.15
N TYR A 137 16.15 13.05 -0.13
CA TYR A 137 17.54 13.43 -0.21
C TYR A 137 17.97 14.06 1.13
N THR A 138 19.02 13.53 1.75
CA THR A 138 19.57 14.06 2.99
C THR A 138 20.85 14.85 2.73
N VAL A 139 20.90 16.12 3.12
CA VAL A 139 22.13 16.91 3.16
C VAL A 139 22.50 17.17 4.62
N VAL A 140 23.62 16.62 5.07
CA VAL A 140 24.18 16.90 6.41
C VAL A 140 25.26 17.96 6.26
N VAL A 141 25.10 19.10 6.92
CA VAL A 141 26.08 20.19 6.89
C VAL A 141 26.78 20.26 8.24
N ARG A 142 28.11 20.16 8.23
CA ARG A 142 28.97 20.30 9.41
C ARG A 142 29.84 21.53 9.29
N ASN A 143 29.78 22.40 10.28
CA ASN A 143 30.64 23.56 10.36
C ASN A 143 31.82 23.29 11.30
N GLN A 144 33.00 23.03 10.74
CA GLN A 144 34.25 22.88 11.48
C GLN A 144 35.06 24.18 11.52
N SER A 145 34.54 25.26 10.94
CA SER A 145 35.15 26.58 11.01
C SER A 145 34.81 27.30 12.31
N GLN A 146 35.48 28.43 12.56
CA GLN A 146 35.16 29.36 13.65
C GLN A 146 34.10 30.41 13.26
N GLN A 147 33.60 30.35 12.03
CA GLN A 147 32.64 31.31 11.48
C GLN A 147 31.20 30.85 11.76
N THR A 148 30.34 31.79 12.15
CA THR A 148 28.89 31.57 12.20
C THR A 148 28.30 31.88 10.83
N PHE A 149 27.41 31.01 10.35
CA PHE A 149 26.59 31.26 9.16
C PHE A 149 25.17 31.55 9.61
N ASP A 150 24.68 32.75 9.33
CA ASP A 150 23.39 33.24 9.78
C ASP A 150 22.24 32.64 8.96
N GLU A 151 22.48 32.44 7.65
CA GLU A 151 21.53 31.82 6.73
C GLU A 151 22.22 30.65 6.00
N VAL A 152 21.82 29.43 6.35
CA VAL A 152 22.18 28.20 5.64
C VAL A 152 20.91 27.56 5.10
N GLN A 153 20.87 27.33 3.79
CA GLN A 153 19.75 26.67 3.13
C GLN A 153 20.21 25.81 1.96
N VAL A 154 19.43 24.78 1.67
CA VAL A 154 19.57 23.92 0.49
C VAL A 154 18.51 24.36 -0.53
N VAL A 155 18.96 24.66 -1.74
CA VAL A 155 18.13 25.11 -2.85
C VAL A 155 18.41 24.29 -4.10
N GLY A 156 17.52 24.41 -5.09
CA GLY A 156 17.66 23.69 -6.35
C GLY A 156 16.75 22.46 -6.42
N GLY A 157 16.67 21.83 -7.60
CA GLY A 157 15.72 20.75 -7.86
C GLY A 157 14.24 21.11 -7.58
N GLY A 158 13.88 22.40 -7.61
CA GLY A 158 12.52 22.90 -7.28
C GLY A 158 12.22 22.92 -5.78
N ILE A 159 13.24 22.95 -4.93
CA ILE A 159 13.14 23.03 -3.48
C ILE A 159 13.78 24.32 -2.97
N HIS A 160 13.23 24.82 -1.87
CA HIS A 160 13.89 25.77 -0.97
C HIS A 160 13.70 25.25 0.45
N SER A 161 14.78 24.89 1.14
CA SER A 161 14.70 24.48 2.54
C SER A 161 14.45 25.67 3.46
N ALA A 162 14.11 25.39 4.73
CA ALA A 162 14.11 26.42 5.75
C ALA A 162 15.52 26.98 5.94
N GLN A 163 15.61 28.30 6.13
CA GLN A 163 16.84 28.98 6.50
C GLN A 163 17.14 28.75 7.98
N LEU A 164 18.39 28.42 8.27
CA LEU A 164 18.83 28.07 9.61
C LEU A 164 20.21 28.69 9.89
N THR A 165 20.47 29.05 11.14
CA THR A 165 21.79 29.50 11.58
C THR A 165 22.66 28.30 11.93
N LEU A 166 23.90 28.28 11.43
CA LEU A 166 24.88 27.23 11.69
C LEU A 166 26.07 27.79 12.48
N LEU A 167 26.10 27.44 13.76
CA LEU A 167 27.16 27.85 14.68
C LEU A 167 28.49 27.13 14.41
N PRO A 168 29.63 27.68 14.88
CA PRO A 168 30.91 26.97 14.90
C PRO A 168 30.82 25.62 15.62
N GLY A 169 31.36 24.57 15.01
CA GLY A 169 31.22 23.19 15.49
C GLY A 169 29.82 22.59 15.29
N GLY A 170 28.86 23.37 14.78
CA GLY A 170 27.48 22.96 14.60
C GLY A 170 27.30 21.93 13.48
N THR A 171 26.27 21.10 13.63
CA THR A 171 25.83 20.16 12.59
C THR A 171 24.34 20.34 12.38
N ASN A 172 23.91 20.37 11.13
CA ASN A 172 22.50 20.41 10.78
C ASN A 172 22.18 19.41 9.68
N ARG A 173 20.92 18.96 9.62
CA ARG A 173 20.43 17.99 8.65
C ARG A 173 19.24 18.58 7.89
N PHE A 174 19.38 18.64 6.57
CA PHE A 174 18.32 19.00 5.66
C PHE A 174 17.77 17.73 5.01
N GLU A 175 16.47 17.52 5.14
CA GLU A 175 15.75 16.47 4.43
C GLU A 175 14.89 17.13 3.36
N VAL A 176 15.17 16.84 2.09
CA VAL A 176 14.54 17.50 0.96
C VAL A 176 14.04 16.48 -0.07
N TRP A 177 13.03 16.86 -0.85
CA TRP A 177 12.44 16.03 -1.91
C TRP A 177 12.47 16.80 -3.23
N PRO A 178 13.43 16.54 -4.12
CA PRO A 178 13.49 17.18 -5.43
C PRO A 178 12.19 17.02 -6.19
N LYS A 179 11.68 18.12 -6.73
CA LYS A 179 10.40 18.16 -7.46
C LYS A 179 10.59 18.21 -8.97
N GLN A 180 11.76 18.66 -9.41
CA GLN A 180 12.15 18.78 -10.81
C GLN A 180 13.65 18.53 -10.96
N ASP A 181 14.06 18.30 -12.19
CA ASP A 181 15.45 18.11 -12.55
C ASP A 181 16.28 19.38 -12.29
N GLY A 182 17.50 19.21 -11.79
CA GLY A 182 18.43 20.32 -11.57
C GLY A 182 19.62 19.92 -10.71
N ALA A 183 20.40 20.89 -10.26
CA ALA A 183 21.41 20.69 -9.23
C ALA A 183 20.81 20.97 -7.84
N LEU A 184 21.38 20.35 -6.80
CA LEU A 184 21.21 20.82 -5.43
C LEU A 184 22.41 21.67 -5.05
N GLU A 185 22.14 22.84 -4.50
CA GLU A 185 23.13 23.78 -4.02
C GLU A 185 22.91 24.09 -2.54
N LEU A 186 24.01 24.26 -1.82
CA LEU A 186 24.03 24.78 -0.46
C LEU A 186 24.41 26.25 -0.53
N GLU A 187 23.47 27.11 -0.13
CA GLU A 187 23.73 28.53 0.04
C GLU A 187 24.12 28.79 1.49
N LEU A 188 25.27 29.45 1.66
CA LEU A 188 25.87 29.81 2.92
C LEU A 188 26.02 31.33 2.98
N ARG A 189 25.41 31.95 3.98
CA ARG A 189 25.54 33.38 4.24
C ARG A 189 25.96 33.67 5.66
N SER A 190 26.85 34.64 5.77
CA SER A 190 27.36 35.19 7.02
C SER A 190 27.67 36.67 6.82
N ALA A 191 27.94 37.41 7.91
CA ALA A 191 28.34 38.81 7.82
C ALA A 191 29.58 39.07 6.93
N ALA A 192 30.48 38.08 6.75
CA ALA A 192 31.74 38.24 6.03
C ALA A 192 31.78 37.54 4.66
N ARG A 193 30.85 36.63 4.38
CA ARG A 193 30.90 35.74 3.22
C ARG A 193 29.52 35.27 2.81
N GLU A 194 29.29 35.27 1.50
CA GLU A 194 28.17 34.63 0.83
C GLU A 194 28.74 33.68 -0.22
N GLU A 195 28.30 32.43 -0.21
CA GLU A 195 28.83 31.37 -1.07
C GLU A 195 27.71 30.37 -1.41
N SER A 196 27.68 29.94 -2.67
CA SER A 196 26.87 28.79 -3.11
C SER A 196 27.79 27.65 -3.51
N VAL A 197 27.49 26.43 -3.05
CA VAL A 197 28.26 25.22 -3.33
C VAL A 197 27.33 24.15 -3.90
N VAL A 198 27.68 23.60 -5.06
CA VAL A 198 26.96 22.46 -5.63
C VAL A 198 27.17 21.23 -4.75
N VAL A 199 26.08 20.75 -4.15
CA VAL A 199 26.04 19.54 -3.32
C VAL A 199 25.84 18.30 -4.18
N GLU A 200 25.01 18.41 -5.21
CA GLU A 200 24.77 17.34 -6.17
C GLU A 200 24.55 17.96 -7.55
N GLY A 201 25.30 17.48 -8.54
CA GLY A 201 25.27 18.02 -9.89
C GLY A 201 23.99 17.66 -10.64
N TYR A 202 23.34 16.56 -10.26
CA TYR A 202 22.06 16.18 -10.83
C TYR A 202 21.14 15.50 -9.82
N VAL A 203 20.01 16.14 -9.55
CA VAL A 203 18.86 15.54 -8.86
C VAL A 203 17.64 15.54 -9.77
N THR A 204 16.75 14.60 -9.52
CA THR A 204 15.46 14.49 -10.21
C THR A 204 14.38 14.06 -9.23
N ASN A 205 13.12 14.19 -9.63
CA ASN A 205 12.00 13.68 -8.86
C ASN A 205 12.12 12.16 -8.72
N LEU A 206 11.80 11.64 -7.54
CA LEU A 206 11.85 10.22 -7.19
C LEU A 206 13.25 9.61 -7.03
N LEU A 207 14.30 10.44 -6.95
CA LEU A 207 15.64 9.97 -6.61
C LEU A 207 16.05 10.52 -5.24
N GLY A 208 16.30 9.62 -4.30
CA GLY A 208 16.90 9.95 -3.00
C GLY A 208 18.42 9.96 -3.07
N GLY A 209 19.05 10.31 -1.96
CA GLY A 209 20.50 10.36 -1.86
C GLY A 209 20.95 10.91 -0.52
N ASP A 210 22.24 10.81 -0.23
CA ASP A 210 22.82 11.37 0.97
C ASP A 210 24.10 12.13 0.59
N ALA A 211 24.26 13.33 1.14
CA ALA A 211 25.47 14.13 0.99
C ALA A 211 25.91 14.67 2.35
N LEU A 212 27.22 14.63 2.59
CA LEU A 212 27.88 15.24 3.73
C LEU A 212 28.67 16.46 3.25
N VAL A 213 28.24 17.64 3.65
CA VAL A 213 28.94 18.90 3.39
C VAL A 213 29.71 19.30 4.64
N THR A 214 31.01 19.51 4.51
CA THR A 214 31.89 19.93 5.59
C THR A 214 32.52 21.27 5.27
N ILE A 215 32.21 22.29 6.07
CA ILE A 215 32.89 23.59 6.05
C ILE A 215 34.13 23.46 6.94
N ARG A 216 35.31 23.43 6.34
CA ARG A 216 36.58 23.18 7.04
C ARG A 216 37.07 24.41 7.81
N ALA A 217 38.08 24.22 8.66
CA ALA A 217 38.67 25.28 9.47
C ALA A 217 39.27 26.43 8.64
N ASP A 218 39.73 26.15 7.42
CA ASP A 218 40.26 27.14 6.46
C ASP A 218 39.15 27.85 5.66
N GLY A 219 37.88 27.51 5.90
CA GLY A 219 36.72 28.04 5.18
C GLY A 219 36.48 27.38 3.81
N SER A 220 37.24 26.36 3.42
CA SER A 220 36.90 25.56 2.23
C SER A 220 35.69 24.68 2.51
N VAL A 221 34.85 24.48 1.49
CA VAL A 221 33.69 23.57 1.58
C VAL A 221 34.03 22.28 0.85
N GLY A 222 33.90 21.15 1.53
CA GLY A 222 33.99 19.80 0.95
C GLY A 222 32.64 19.14 0.89
N VAL A 223 32.38 18.37 -0.16
CA VAL A 223 31.17 17.56 -0.34
C VAL A 223 31.59 16.10 -0.51
N GLU A 224 30.97 15.21 0.24
CA GLU A 224 31.20 13.77 0.21
C GLU A 224 29.86 13.04 0.08
N HIS A 225 29.80 11.97 -0.71
CA HIS A 225 28.60 11.15 -0.91
C HIS A 225 28.84 9.79 -0.23
N PRO A 226 28.25 9.52 0.96
CA PRO A 226 28.59 8.34 1.76
C PRO A 226 28.21 6.99 1.14
N LYS A 227 27.45 7.01 0.03
CA LYS A 227 26.90 5.83 -0.64
C LYS A 227 27.57 5.51 -1.98
N ASP A 228 28.60 6.26 -2.35
CA ASP A 228 29.50 5.97 -3.48
C ASP A 228 30.81 5.35 -3.01
#